data_AF-A0A4P5YSY2-F1
#
_entry.id   AF-A0A4P5YSY2-F1
#
_cell.length_a   1.000
_cell.length_b   1.000
_cell.length_c   1.000
_cell.angle_alpha   90.00
_cell.angle_beta   90.00
_cell.angle_gamma   90.00
#
_symmetry.space_group_name_H-M   'P 1'
#
loop_
_entity.id
_entity.type
_entity.pdbx_description
1 polymer ?
#
loop_
_entity_poly.entity_id
_entity_poly.type
_entity_poly.pdbx_seq_one_letter_code
_entity_poly.pdbx_strand_id
1 'polypeptide(L)'
;MKNERSTAILDGLLEPVSRCFNLEAARALIALQVGERDQARVEELAEKCNEGQLTPEEQGEYEAYVHASTLIGILQSKARRVLTQAKAG
;
A
#
# COMPACT_ATOMS: atom_id res chain seq x y z
N MET A 1 -10.46 2.31 -12.25
CA MET A 1 -11.78 2.78 -11.75
C MET A 1 -12.28 2.18 -10.42
N LYS A 2 -12.20 0.86 -10.13
CA LYS A 2 -12.58 0.33 -8.79
C LYS A 2 -11.55 0.75 -7.72
N ASN A 3 -10.25 0.58 -8.00
CA ASN A 3 -9.18 0.90 -7.05
C ASN A 3 -9.03 2.41 -6.75
N GLU A 4 -9.26 3.28 -7.73
CA GLU A 4 -9.12 4.75 -7.54
C GLU A 4 -10.13 5.31 -6.53
N ARG A 5 -11.39 4.83 -6.56
CA ARG A 5 -12.41 5.22 -5.58
C ARG A 5 -12.08 4.69 -4.18
N SER A 6 -11.66 3.43 -4.07
CA SER A 6 -11.23 2.86 -2.79
C SER A 6 -10.03 3.60 -2.21
N THR A 7 -9.07 4.00 -3.07
CA THR A 7 -7.89 4.77 -2.68
C THR A 7 -8.28 6.14 -2.13
N ALA A 8 -9.19 6.87 -2.79
CA ALA A 8 -9.65 8.19 -2.33
C ALA A 8 -10.39 8.10 -0.97
N ILE A 9 -11.22 7.08 -0.78
CA ILE A 9 -11.89 6.84 0.51
C ILE A 9 -10.87 6.55 1.60
N LEU A 10 -9.93 5.63 1.36
CA LEU A 10 -8.87 5.29 2.31
C LEU A 10 -8.00 6.50 2.66
N ASP A 11 -7.63 7.31 1.67
CA ASP A 11 -6.81 8.51 1.91
C ASP A 11 -7.50 9.51 2.85
N GLY A 12 -8.81 9.75 2.65
CA GLY A 12 -9.61 10.59 3.53
C GLY A 12 -9.76 10.00 4.95
N LEU A 13 -10.02 8.70 5.07
CA LEU A 13 -10.15 8.02 6.37
C LEU A 13 -8.85 8.00 7.16
N LEU A 14 -7.70 7.96 6.49
CA LEU A 14 -6.37 7.91 7.12
C LEU A 14 -5.76 9.28 7.41
N GLU A 15 -6.46 10.37 7.08
CA GLU A 15 -5.97 11.72 7.37
C GLU A 15 -5.68 11.96 8.87
N PRO A 16 -6.53 11.54 9.83
CA PRO A 16 -6.22 11.66 11.26
C PRO A 16 -4.96 10.89 11.67
N VAL A 17 -4.76 9.69 11.10
CA VAL A 17 -3.58 8.83 11.38
C VAL A 17 -2.29 9.53 10.96
N SER A 18 -2.32 10.27 9.85
CA SER A 18 -1.18 11.02 9.34
C SER A 18 -0.64 12.05 10.34
N ARG A 19 -1.54 12.65 11.14
CA ARG A 19 -1.19 13.67 12.15
C ARG A 19 -0.51 13.07 13.38
N CYS A 20 -0.58 11.75 13.56
CA CYS A 20 0.05 11.03 14.66
C CYS A 20 1.50 10.61 14.33
N PHE A 21 1.96 10.78 13.09
CA PHE A 21 3.32 10.40 12.72
C PHE A 21 4.35 11.39 13.26
N ASN A 22 5.24 10.89 14.10
CA ASN A 22 6.52 11.56 14.35
C ASN A 22 7.53 11.23 13.23
N LEU A 23 8.69 11.89 13.25
CA LEU A 23 9.71 11.72 12.21
C LEU A 23 10.25 10.29 12.10
N GLU A 24 10.33 9.58 13.23
CA GLU A 24 10.80 8.20 13.27
C GLU A 24 9.81 7.25 12.58
N ALA A 25 8.53 7.33 12.96
CA ALA A 25 7.45 6.56 12.35
C ALA A 25 7.32 6.85 10.84
N ALA A 26 7.45 8.13 10.44
CA ALA A 26 7.40 8.51 9.03
C ALA A 26 8.55 7.87 8.23
N ARG A 27 9.77 7.82 8.78
CA ARG A 27 10.92 7.16 8.13
C ARG A 27 10.72 5.64 8.05
N ALA A 28 10.25 5.02 9.12
CA ALA A 28 9.97 3.59 9.16
C ALA A 28 8.92 3.19 8.11
N LEU A 29 7.84 3.96 7.97
CA LEU A 29 6.80 3.73 6.96
C LEU A 29 7.33 3.88 5.53
N ILE A 30 8.19 4.87 5.28
CA ILE A 30 8.82 5.05 3.95
C ILE A 30 9.75 3.89 3.61
N ALA A 31 10.43 3.32 4.60
CA ALA A 31 11.31 2.17 4.42
C ALA A 31 10.57 0.83 4.31
N LEU A 32 9.26 0.81 4.61
CA LEU A 32 8.45 -0.40 4.50
C LEU A 32 8.43 -0.88 3.04
N GLN A 33 8.90 -2.09 2.82
CA GLN A 33 8.87 -2.76 1.52
C GLN A 33 8.24 -4.13 1.69
N VAL A 34 7.56 -4.58 0.65
CA VAL A 34 7.05 -5.95 0.56
C VAL A 34 8.26 -6.89 0.52
N GLY A 35 8.23 -7.96 1.33
CA GLY A 35 9.35 -8.90 1.39
C GLY A 35 9.49 -9.68 0.08
N GLU A 36 10.69 -10.18 -0.21
CA GLU A 36 10.99 -10.90 -1.46
C GLU A 36 10.04 -12.09 -1.71
N ARG A 37 9.64 -12.80 -0.65
CA ARG A 37 8.68 -13.91 -0.75
C ARG A 37 7.30 -13.45 -1.19
N ASP A 38 6.80 -12.37 -0.59
CA ASP A 38 5.50 -11.80 -0.92
C ASP A 38 5.52 -11.20 -2.33
N GLN A 39 6.63 -10.57 -2.73
CA GLN A 39 6.81 -10.02 -4.06
C GLN A 39 6.77 -11.13 -5.13
N ALA A 40 7.53 -12.22 -4.93
CA ALA A 40 7.52 -13.36 -5.83
C ALA A 40 6.13 -14.02 -5.92
N ARG A 41 5.40 -14.11 -4.79
CA ARG A 41 4.04 -14.66 -4.76
C ARG A 41 3.06 -13.79 -5.55
N VAL A 42 3.10 -12.47 -5.38
CA VAL A 42 2.26 -11.53 -6.13
C VAL A 42 2.55 -11.61 -7.64
N GLU A 43 3.81 -11.75 -8.02
CA GLU A 43 4.22 -11.92 -9.43
C GLU A 43 3.65 -13.22 -10.02
N GLU A 44 3.76 -14.34 -9.31
CA GLU A 44 3.17 -15.62 -9.72
C GLU A 44 1.65 -15.51 -9.90
N LEU A 45 0.96 -14.87 -8.94
CA LEU A 45 -0.49 -14.67 -9.02
C LEU A 45 -0.89 -13.75 -10.18
N ALA A 46 -0.08 -12.72 -10.47
CA ALA A 46 -0.30 -11.84 -11.60
C ALA A 46 -0.12 -12.57 -12.95
N GLU A 47 0.88 -13.45 -13.07
CA GLU A 47 1.06 -14.31 -14.24
C GLU A 47 -0.15 -15.23 -14.43
N LYS A 48 -0.56 -15.96 -13.39
CA LYS A 48 -1.77 -16.80 -13.42
C LYS A 48 -3.03 -16.01 -13.77
N CYS A 49 -3.16 -14.77 -13.28
CA CYS A 49 -4.26 -13.88 -13.62
C CYS A 49 -4.31 -13.60 -15.12
N ASN A 50 -3.16 -13.29 -15.71
CA ASN A 50 -3.03 -12.97 -17.13
C ASN A 50 -3.35 -14.19 -18.02
N GLU A 51 -3.01 -15.39 -17.54
CA GLU A 51 -3.32 -16.65 -18.22
C GLU A 51 -4.75 -17.15 -17.97
N GLY A 52 -5.52 -16.48 -17.10
CA GLY A 52 -6.88 -16.89 -16.73
C GLY A 52 -6.93 -18.16 -15.89
N GLN A 53 -5.85 -18.47 -15.16
CA GLN A 53 -5.66 -19.71 -14.39
C GLN A 53 -5.82 -19.52 -12.87
N LEU A 54 -6.09 -18.31 -12.40
CA LEU A 54 -6.32 -18.05 -10.97
C LEU A 54 -7.49 -18.88 -10.44
N THR A 55 -7.25 -19.65 -9.38
CA THR A 55 -8.36 -20.25 -8.62
C THR A 55 -9.10 -19.18 -7.81
N PRO A 56 -10.34 -19.44 -7.35
CA PRO A 56 -11.06 -18.52 -6.48
C PRO A 56 -10.30 -18.16 -5.19
N GLU A 57 -9.56 -19.11 -4.61
CA GLU A 57 -8.73 -18.90 -3.44
C GLU A 57 -7.54 -17.99 -3.75
N GLU A 58 -6.85 -18.25 -4.87
CA GLU A 58 -5.73 -17.44 -5.34
C GLU A 58 -6.18 -16.02 -5.74
N GLN A 59 -7.38 -15.87 -6.29
CA GLN A 59 -7.97 -14.56 -6.57
C GLN A 59 -8.14 -13.75 -5.29
N GLY A 60 -8.63 -14.37 -4.21
CA GLY A 60 -8.75 -13.72 -2.90
C GLY A 60 -7.40 -13.32 -2.31
N GLU A 61 -6.38 -14.17 -2.47
CA GLU A 61 -5.00 -13.87 -2.08
C GLU A 61 -4.43 -12.69 -2.86
N TYR A 62 -4.59 -12.69 -4.18
CA TYR A 62 -4.13 -11.62 -5.06
C TYR A 62 -4.80 -10.27 -4.73
N GLU A 63 -6.11 -10.28 -4.50
CA GLU A 63 -6.85 -9.10 -4.05
C GLU A 63 -6.35 -8.57 -2.71
N ALA A 64 -6.04 -9.46 -1.75
CA ALA A 64 -5.46 -9.07 -0.46
C ALA A 64 -4.11 -8.35 -0.62
N TYR A 65 -3.23 -8.85 -1.50
CA TYR A 65 -1.96 -8.19 -1.81
C TYR A 65 -2.14 -6.81 -2.47
N VAL A 66 -3.09 -6.68 -3.40
CA VAL A 66 -3.44 -5.39 -4.03
C VAL A 66 -3.94 -4.39 -2.99
N HIS A 67 -4.79 -4.83 -2.06
CA HIS A 67 -5.30 -3.99 -0.97
C HIS A 67 -4.20 -3.55 0.00
N ALA A 68 -3.34 -4.49 0.41
CA ALA A 68 -2.20 -4.19 1.29
C ALA A 68 -1.25 -3.18 0.63
N SER A 69 -0.90 -3.39 -0.64
CA SER A 69 -0.02 -2.48 -1.39
C SER A 69 -0.62 -1.08 -1.53
N THR A 70 -1.92 -0.98 -1.77
CA THR A 70 -2.64 0.30 -1.83
C THR A 70 -2.56 1.04 -0.49
N LEU A 71 -2.83 0.34 0.61
CA LEU A 71 -2.74 0.91 1.96
C LEU A 71 -1.33 1.41 2.28
N ILE A 72 -0.31 0.59 2.03
CA ILE A 72 1.10 0.94 2.23
C ILE A 72 1.45 2.20 1.43
N GLY A 73 1.05 2.27 0.16
CA GLY A 73 1.29 3.44 -0.70
C GLY A 73 0.68 4.72 -0.15
N ILE A 74 -0.55 4.66 0.38
CA ILE A 74 -1.21 5.81 1.02
C ILE A 74 -0.44 6.25 2.27
N LEU A 75 -0.05 5.31 3.14
CA LEU A 75 0.70 5.59 4.36
C LEU A 75 2.07 6.21 4.05
N GLN A 76 2.77 5.68 3.03
CA GLN A 76 4.06 6.22 2.57
C GLN A 76 3.92 7.63 2.00
N SER A 77 2.88 7.89 1.20
CA SER A 77 2.58 9.23 0.69
C SER A 77 2.38 10.24 1.81
N LYS A 78 1.58 9.88 2.83
CA LYS A 78 1.34 10.70 4.02
C LYS A 78 2.61 10.89 4.85
N ALA A 79 3.41 9.85 5.07
CA ALA A 79 4.69 9.93 5.77
C ALA A 79 5.69 10.88 5.07
N ARG A 80 5.75 10.85 3.73
CA ARG A 80 6.59 11.79 2.95
C ARG A 80 6.16 13.24 3.17
N ARG A 81 4.84 13.52 3.25
CA ARG A 81 4.33 14.87 3.53
C ARG A 81 4.81 15.40 4.88
N VAL A 82 4.82 14.56 5.93
CA VAL A 82 5.34 14.92 7.26
C VAL A 82 6.82 15.30 7.19
N LEU A 83 7.64 14.52 6.50
CA LEU A 83 9.07 14.82 6.36
C LEU A 83 9.34 16.09 5.55
N THR A 84 8.53 16.38 4.52
CA THR A 84 8.64 17.62 3.74
C THR A 84 8.26 18.83 4.58
N GLN A 85 7.18 18.75 5.35
CA GLN A 85 6.74 19.84 6.25
C GLN A 85 7.78 20.13 7.33
N ALA A 86 8.38 19.10 7.92
CA ALA A 86 9.41 19.25 8.94
C ALA A 86 10.74 19.84 8.43
N LYS A 87 10.99 19.81 7.12
CA LYS A 87 12.16 20.45 6.49
C LYS A 87 11.90 21.91 6.11
N ALA A 88 10.64 22.32 6.03
CA ALA A 88 10.22 23.64 5.57
C ALA A 88 9.98 24.64 6.72
N GLY A 89 9.95 24.16 7.97
CA GLY A 89 9.94 24.96 9.19
C GLY A 89 11.29 24.89 9.90
#